data_AF-A0A644VRX2-F1
#
_entry.id   AF-A0A644VRX2-F1
#
_cell.length_a   1.000
_cell.length_b   1.000
_cell.length_c   1.000
_cell.angle_alpha   90.00
_cell.angle_beta   90.00
_cell.angle_gamma   90.00
#
_symmetry.space_group_name_H-M   'P 1'
#
loop_
_entity.id
_entity.type
_entity.pdbx_description
1 polymer ?
#
loop_
_entity_poly.entity_id
_entity_poly.type
_entity_poly.pdbx_seq_one_letter_code
_entity_poly.pdbx_strand_id
1 'polypeptide(L)' 'MIATPEKALCDLIIHTPNLNLRFKKEILTYLEEILRFDMDAFYQMDYRIFEQCAEVGKKKATFKKIVKILKP' A
#
# COMPACT_ATOMS: atom_id res chain seq x y z
N MET A 1 -1.39 -21.16 3.27
CA MET A 1 -1.44 -19.81 2.66
C MET A 1 -1.59 -18.83 3.79
N ILE A 2 -0.57 -18.02 4.10
CA ILE A 2 -0.69 -16.96 5.10
C ILE A 2 -0.91 -15.68 4.31
N ALA A 3 -2.16 -15.22 4.26
CA ALA A 3 -2.47 -13.88 3.78
C ALA A 3 -1.97 -12.92 4.86
N THR A 4 -0.79 -12.34 4.64
CA THR A 4 -0.31 -11.26 5.51
C THR A 4 -1.08 -9.98 5.15
N PRO A 5 -1.34 -9.08 6.11
CA PRO A 5 -2.13 -7.89 5.86
C PRO A 5 -1.53 -6.99 4.76
N GLU A 6 -0.21 -7.01 4.56
CA GLU A 6 0.48 -6.29 3.49
C GLU A 6 0.12 -6.84 2.11
N LYS A 7 0.06 -8.17 1.95
CA LYS A 7 -0.32 -8.80 0.68
C LYS A 7 -1.77 -8.52 0.35
N ALA A 8 -2.66 -8.60 1.34
CA ALA A 8 -4.07 -8.23 1.18
C ALA A 8 -4.23 -6.76 0.75
N LEU A 9 -3.46 -5.83 1.34
CA LEU A 9 -3.46 -4.44 0.94
C LEU A 9 -2.92 -4.24 -0.49
N CYS A 10 -1.86 -4.97 -0.86
CA CYS A 10 -1.33 -4.92 -2.22
C CYS A 10 -2.34 -5.42 -3.25
N ASP A 11 -3.00 -6.54 -2.97
CA ASP A 11 -4.06 -7.09 -3.82
C ASP A 11 -5.21 -6.09 -3.96
N LEU A 12 -5.67 -5.49 -2.87
CA LEU A 12 -6.71 -4.45 -2.92
C LEU A 12 -6.32 -3.29 -3.84
N ILE A 13 -5.11 -2.77 -3.72
CA ILE A 13 -4.63 -1.65 -4.55
C ILE A 13 -4.54 -2.04 -6.04
N ILE A 14 -4.09 -3.26 -6.33
CA ILE A 14 -3.97 -3.81 -7.69
C ILE A 14 -5.35 -4.01 -8.31
N HIS A 15 -6.27 -4.61 -7.57
CA HIS A 15 -7.60 -4.96 -8.03
C HIS A 15 -8.58 -3.78 -8.05
N THR A 16 -8.28 -2.67 -7.38
CA THR A 16 -9.11 -1.46 -7.45
C THR A 16 -8.86 -0.73 -8.78
N PRO A 17 -9.80 -0.75 -9.74
CA PRO A 17 -9.66 -0.02 -10.99
C PRO A 17 -9.69 1.49 -10.71
N ASN A 18 -9.04 2.28 -11.57
CA ASN A 18 -8.99 3.74 -11.49
C ASN A 18 -8.41 4.34 -10.20
N LEU A 19 -7.90 3.51 -9.28
CA LEU A 19 -7.18 3.98 -8.10
C LEU A 19 -5.81 4.52 -8.51
N ASN A 20 -5.67 5.84 -8.43
CA ASN A 20 -4.49 6.60 -8.80
C ASN A 20 -3.96 7.38 -7.59
N LEU A 21 -3.22 6.70 -6.72
CA LEU A 21 -2.62 7.30 -5.54
C LEU A 21 -1.22 7.80 -5.90
N ARG A 22 -1.08 9.10 -6.16
CA ARG A 22 0.19 9.73 -6.58
C ARG A 22 0.90 10.43 -5.43
N PHE A 23 0.13 11.02 -4.54
CA PHE A 23 0.64 11.80 -3.42
C PHE A 23 0.55 11.04 -2.10
N LYS A 24 1.47 11.34 -1.17
CA LYS A 24 1.47 10.76 0.19
C LYS A 24 0.12 10.99 0.88
N LYS A 25 -0.41 12.22 0.79
CA LYS A 25 -1.71 12.57 1.39
C LYS A 25 -2.85 11.70 0.85
N GLU A 26 -2.91 11.48 -0.47
CA GLU A 26 -3.95 10.62 -1.06
C GLU A 26 -3.86 9.18 -0.56
N ILE A 27 -2.64 8.64 -0.42
CA ILE A 27 -2.44 7.28 0.11
C ILE A 27 -2.94 7.21 1.55
N LEU A 28 -2.52 8.16 2.41
CA LEU A 28 -2.94 8.18 3.81
C LEU A 28 -4.45 8.35 3.94
N THR A 29 -5.05 9.31 3.22
CA THR A 29 -6.51 9.51 3.20
C THR A 29 -7.25 8.27 2.69
N TYR A 30 -6.73 7.58 1.66
CA TYR A 30 -7.35 6.35 1.18
C TYR A 30 -7.30 5.22 2.23
N LEU A 31 -6.17 5.06 2.91
CA LEU A 31 -6.03 4.07 3.98
C LEU A 31 -6.93 4.41 5.17
N GLU A 32 -6.87 5.64 5.66
CA GLU A 32 -7.55 6.08 6.88
C GLU A 32 -9.06 6.33 6.68
N GLU A 33 -9.47 7.06 5.64
CA GLU A 33 -10.86 7.46 5.44
C GLU A 33 -11.66 6.41 4.66
N ILE A 34 -11.07 5.84 3.60
CA ILE A 34 -11.79 4.92 2.71
C ILE A 34 -11.73 3.49 3.22
N LEU A 35 -10.54 2.99 3.54
CA LEU A 35 -10.38 1.63 4.05
C LEU A 35 -10.56 1.55 5.56
N ARG A 36 -10.59 2.69 6.28
CA ARG A 36 -10.62 2.73 7.75
C ARG A 36 -9.55 1.83 8.36
N PHE A 37 -8.39 1.85 7.71
CA PHE A 37 -7.25 1.01 8.02
C PHE A 37 -6.61 1.50 9.30
N ASP A 38 -6.13 0.57 10.13
CA ASP A 38 -5.36 0.91 11.31
C ASP A 38 -4.00 1.47 10.87
N MET A 39 -3.82 2.78 11.06
CA MET A 39 -2.62 3.48 10.64
C MET A 39 -1.41 3.08 11.49
N ASP A 40 -1.60 2.75 12.77
CA ASP A 40 -0.53 2.22 13.62
C ASP A 40 -0.07 0.86 13.10
N ALA A 41 -1.00 -0.02 12.75
CA ALA A 41 -0.68 -1.30 12.11
C ALA A 41 0.03 -1.10 10.76
N PHE A 42 -0.40 -0.12 9.95
CA PHE A 42 0.23 0.20 8.68
C PHE A 42 1.70 0.62 8.85
N TYR A 43 2.01 1.49 9.81
CA TYR A 43 3.39 1.91 10.05
C TYR A 43 4.31 0.79 10.58
N GLN A 44 3.74 -0.29 11.13
CA GLN A 44 4.48 -1.48 11.56
C GLN A 44 4.67 -2.53 10.45
N MET A 45 4.08 -2.32 9.26
CA MET A 45 4.16 -3.27 8.15
C MET A 45 5.56 -3.38 7.54
N ASP A 46 5.89 -4.56 7.03
CA ASP A 46 7.14 -4.76 6.31
C ASP A 46 7.09 -4.09 4.92
N TYR A 47 7.76 -2.95 4.79
CA TYR A 47 7.86 -2.21 3.53
C TYR A 47 8.46 -3.05 2.39
N ARG A 48 9.24 -4.10 2.67
CA ARG A 48 9.87 -4.97 1.66
C ARG A 48 8.82 -5.74 0.86
N ILE A 49 7.67 -6.04 1.46
CA ILE A 49 6.56 -6.70 0.75
C ILE A 49 6.00 -5.78 -0.33
N PHE A 50 5.82 -4.49 -0.01
CA PHE A 50 5.38 -3.49 -0.99
C PHE A 50 6.43 -3.23 -2.07
N GLU A 51 7.72 -3.34 -1.73
CA GLU A 51 8.82 -3.25 -2.70
C GLU A 51 8.76 -4.40 -3.71
N GLN A 52 8.59 -5.64 -3.24
CA GLN A 52 8.40 -6.81 -4.11
C GLN A 52 7.15 -6.64 -5.01
N CYS A 53 6.04 -6.15 -4.46
CA CYS A 53 4.85 -5.86 -5.24
C CYS A 53 5.08 -4.74 -6.28
N ALA A 54 5.96 -3.78 -6.00
CA ALA A 54 6.36 -2.75 -6.95
C ALA A 54 7.22 -3.29 -8.11
N GLU A 55 7.94 -4.40 -7.90
CA GLU A 55 8.75 -5.02 -8.95
C GLU A 55 7.90 -5.77 -9.97
N VAL A 56 6.90 -6.53 -9.50
CA VAL A 56 6.06 -7.40 -10.35
C VAL A 56 4.75 -6.74 -10.81
N GLY A 57 4.25 -5.73 -10.10
CA GLY A 57 2.91 -5.17 -10.30
C GLY A 57 2.80 -4.11 -11.40
N LYS A 58 1.56 -3.86 -11.88
CA LYS A 58 1.24 -2.76 -12.82
C LYS A 58 1.23 -1.38 -12.15
N LYS A 59 1.06 -1.33 -10.82
CA LYS A 59 0.93 -0.08 -10.02
C LYS A 59 2.21 0.29 -9.27
N LYS A 60 3.36 0.13 -9.94
CA LYS A 60 4.70 0.34 -9.36
C LYS A 60 4.87 1.70 -8.67
N ALA A 61 4.34 2.76 -9.28
CA ALA A 61 4.47 4.11 -8.76
C ALA A 61 3.81 4.27 -7.37
N THR A 62 2.61 3.72 -7.19
CA THR A 62 1.89 3.76 -5.91
C THR A 62 2.62 2.96 -4.84
N PHE A 63 3.08 1.74 -5.15
CA PHE A 63 3.82 0.93 -4.20
C PHE A 63 5.15 1.57 -3.78
N LYS A 64 5.89 2.16 -4.72
CA LYS A 64 7.11 2.94 -4.38
C LYS A 64 6.83 4.12 -3.45
N LYS A 65 5.66 4.75 -3.56
CA LYS A 65 5.24 5.82 -2.64
C LYS A 65 4.92 5.27 -1.26
N ILE A 66 4.23 4.14 -1.17
CA ILE A 66 3.97 3.44 0.11
C ILE A 66 5.29 3.06 0.79
N VAL A 67 6.23 2.47 0.05
CA VAL A 67 7.58 2.16 0.56
C VAL A 67 8.25 3.42 1.10
N LYS A 68 8.16 4.55 0.39
CA LYS A 68 8.73 5.82 0.84
C LYS A 68 8.03 6.41 2.09
N ILE A 69 6.80 5.99 2.40
CA ILE A 69 6.08 6.40 3.62
C ILE A 69 6.51 5.54 4.80
N LEU A 70 6.67 4.23 4.59
CA LEU A 70 7.02 3.26 5.63
C LEU A 70 8.51 3.19 5.93
N LYS A 71 9.35 3.53 4.95
CA LYS A 71 10.79 3.60 5.16
C LYS A 71 11.11 4.77 6.09
N PRO A 72 11.80 4.53 7.22
CA PRO A 72 12.22 5.59 8.14
C PRO A 72 13.22 6.56 7.50
#